data_AF-A0A0M8WHN4-F1
#
_entry.id   AF-A0A0M8WHN4-F1
#
_cell.length_a   1.000
_cell.length_b   1.000
_cell.length_c   1.000
_cell.angle_alpha   90.00
_cell.angle_beta   90.00
_cell.angle_gamma   90.00
#
_symmetry.space_group_name_H-M   'P 1'
#
loop_
_entity.id
_entity.type
_entity.pdbx_description
1 polymer ?
#
loop_
_entity_poly.entity_id
_entity_poly.type
_entity_poly.pdbx_seq_one_letter_code
_entity_poly.pdbx_strand_id
1 'polypeptide(L)'
;MVEINDLTAAEERVWRAFPRGEAVDFRASPDDDPADGAGWGAERTVRARVLRALLLGGPRQDGETAALSLAGARITGRLDLQYATIDHPVRLRHCHFDEAPRCHAARLRELNLSESVLPGLVAHAVQVDGVIRLTRARCTGIVRLGGARIAGSLYLEGAEVAAPDAAEPVLQLNQAAVGADLWAPGLRTQGQTRLSGATVAGSVNLSEARLDNPGHAALEAETFTVDGDMLVRYAQVRGSTGLRGARIAGRLDLSYTALSHPGSSALRASSTTIGELWLRKGPPMEGALNLRRAQIDVLFLEPESAPGEVLLNHLSYTSLVPHEAAERRLPMLERDRDGYIPHAYEQLTAAYRRVGDDHAARLVQLAKQRRHRHTLPWYGRLWGLVQDVTVGYGFRPLRAAGWLLSLLALGSVVFALHHPRPLKAGEAPPFHPVFYTLDLLLPVISFGQDSAFAPRDGYQVLAYVLVLAGWILATTVIAGVTRTVSRQ
;
A
#
# COMPACT_ATOMS: atom_id res chain seq x y z
N MET A 1 17.95 -22.31 49.73
CA MET A 1 18.44 -23.52 49.05
C MET A 1 17.23 -24.36 48.71
N VAL A 2 16.91 -24.49 47.43
CA VAL A 2 15.78 -25.33 46.98
C VAL A 2 16.28 -26.76 46.99
N GLU A 3 15.60 -27.67 47.68
CA GLU A 3 15.89 -29.11 47.65
C GLU A 3 15.59 -29.65 46.24
N ILE A 4 16.64 -29.73 45.42
CA ILE A 4 16.66 -30.37 44.11
C ILE A 4 17.17 -31.81 44.32
N ASN A 5 16.61 -32.53 45.29
CA ASN A 5 17.21 -33.80 45.75
C ASN A 5 16.86 -35.01 44.87
N ASP A 6 15.87 -34.91 43.98
CA ASP A 6 15.48 -35.99 43.06
C ASP A 6 15.54 -35.53 41.60
N LEU A 7 16.74 -35.27 41.07
CA LEU A 7 16.94 -35.03 39.64
C LEU A 7 16.74 -36.32 38.85
N THR A 8 16.05 -36.25 37.71
CA THR A 8 16.05 -37.38 36.77
C THR A 8 17.39 -37.48 36.05
N ALA A 9 17.71 -38.64 35.48
CA ALA A 9 18.94 -38.82 34.69
C ALA A 9 19.06 -37.80 33.53
N ALA A 10 17.92 -37.42 32.93
CA ALA A 10 17.88 -36.36 31.92
C ALA A 10 18.26 -35.00 32.52
N GLU A 11 17.66 -34.63 33.66
CA GLU A 11 17.91 -33.36 34.33
C GLU A 11 19.35 -33.24 34.87
N GLU A 12 19.94 -34.33 35.38
CA GLU A 12 21.34 -34.35 35.78
C GLU A 12 22.28 -34.05 34.61
N ARG A 13 21.99 -34.61 33.42
CA ARG A 13 22.78 -34.32 32.20
C ARG A 13 22.74 -32.84 31.87
N VAL A 14 21.55 -32.21 31.94
CA VAL A 14 21.40 -30.76 31.74
C VAL A 14 22.18 -29.98 32.80
N TRP A 15 22.08 -30.39 34.06
CA TRP A 15 22.73 -29.72 35.18
C TRP A 15 24.26 -29.71 35.06
N ARG A 16 24.87 -30.81 34.60
CA ARG A 16 26.32 -30.92 34.39
C ARG A 16 26.80 -30.23 33.12
N ALA A 17 25.95 -30.06 32.11
CA ALA A 17 26.29 -29.40 30.86
C ALA A 17 26.20 -27.87 30.96
N PHE A 18 25.28 -27.35 31.78
CA PHE A 18 25.00 -25.91 31.91
C PHE A 18 26.24 -25.05 32.23
N PRO A 19 27.12 -25.37 33.21
CA PRO A 19 28.28 -24.54 33.54
C PRO A 19 29.29 -24.42 32.41
N ARG A 20 29.40 -25.47 31.57
CA ARG A 20 30.28 -25.55 30.41
C ARG A 20 29.63 -25.01 29.13
N GLY A 21 28.34 -24.68 29.17
CA GLY A 21 27.58 -24.26 27.99
C GLY A 21 27.42 -25.34 26.91
N GLU A 22 27.68 -26.60 27.26
CA GLU A 22 27.58 -27.75 26.35
C GLU A 22 26.13 -28.00 25.93
N ALA A 23 25.92 -28.37 24.67
CA ALA A 23 24.59 -28.69 24.16
C ALA A 23 24.18 -30.12 24.55
N VAL A 24 23.01 -30.26 25.17
CA VAL A 24 22.41 -31.57 25.47
C VAL A 24 21.33 -31.86 24.45
N ASP A 25 21.57 -32.85 23.58
CA ASP A 25 20.61 -33.35 22.60
C ASP A 25 19.98 -34.67 23.10
N PHE A 26 18.65 -34.69 23.15
CA PHE A 26 17.85 -35.84 23.52
C PHE A 26 17.18 -36.52 22.32
N ARG A 27 17.38 -36.01 21.10
CA ARG A 27 16.81 -36.60 19.88
C ARG A 27 17.44 -37.96 19.59
N ALA A 28 16.60 -38.91 19.19
CA ALA A 28 17.03 -40.22 18.71
C ALA A 28 17.33 -40.16 17.20
N SER A 29 16.56 -39.36 16.46
CA SER A 29 16.75 -39.09 15.03
C SER A 29 16.65 -37.58 14.75
N PRO A 30 17.33 -37.06 13.71
CA PRO A 30 17.10 -35.70 13.22
C PRO A 30 15.64 -35.43 12.83
N ASP A 31 14.88 -36.47 12.48
CA ASP A 31 13.49 -36.39 12.03
C ASP A 31 12.45 -36.48 13.17
N ASP A 32 12.89 -36.49 14.44
CA ASP A 32 11.99 -36.50 15.59
C ASP A 32 11.09 -35.25 15.60
N ASP A 33 9.79 -35.41 15.39
CA ASP A 33 8.83 -34.30 15.43
C ASP A 33 8.46 -33.95 16.88
N PRO A 34 8.72 -32.71 17.37
CA PRO A 34 8.32 -32.27 18.71
C PRO A 34 6.81 -32.21 18.95
N ALA A 35 5.97 -32.33 17.92
CA ALA A 35 4.52 -32.45 18.06
C ALA A 35 4.14 -33.77 18.75
N ASP A 36 4.90 -34.84 18.50
CA ASP A 36 4.73 -36.14 19.18
C ASP A 36 5.36 -36.17 20.58
N GLY A 37 5.90 -35.03 21.04
CA GLY A 37 6.61 -34.90 22.29
C GLY A 37 5.79 -35.19 23.54
N ALA A 38 4.46 -35.16 23.45
CA ALA A 38 3.57 -35.59 24.53
C ALA A 38 3.76 -37.08 24.89
N GLY A 39 4.23 -37.90 23.95
CA GLY A 39 4.54 -39.32 24.14
C GLY A 39 5.97 -39.62 24.61
N TRP A 40 6.85 -38.62 24.72
CA TRP A 40 8.24 -38.84 25.15
C TRP A 40 8.32 -39.24 26.63
N GLY A 41 9.19 -40.21 26.92
CA GLY A 41 9.36 -40.78 28.26
C GLY A 41 10.22 -39.93 29.19
N ALA A 42 10.51 -40.48 30.37
CA ALA A 42 11.27 -39.81 31.42
C ALA A 42 12.72 -39.49 31.00
N GLU A 43 13.26 -40.21 30.03
CA GLU A 43 14.61 -40.06 29.48
C GLU A 43 14.82 -38.78 28.67
N ARG A 44 13.73 -38.14 28.21
CA ARG A 44 13.73 -36.85 27.49
C ARG A 44 12.96 -35.76 28.22
N THR A 45 12.45 -36.06 29.42
CA THR A 45 11.59 -35.15 30.18
C THR A 45 12.41 -34.36 31.18
N VAL A 46 12.26 -33.03 31.13
CA VAL A 46 12.95 -32.07 31.99
C VAL A 46 11.91 -31.16 32.63
N ARG A 47 11.88 -31.06 33.96
CA ARG A 47 10.90 -30.20 34.64
C ARG A 47 11.29 -28.73 34.50
N ALA A 48 10.33 -27.88 34.16
CA ALA A 48 10.54 -26.44 34.00
C ALA A 48 11.10 -25.75 35.26
N ARG A 49 10.76 -26.26 36.46
CA ARG A 49 11.33 -25.78 37.73
C ARG A 49 12.84 -25.97 37.84
N VAL A 50 13.39 -27.04 37.25
CA VAL A 50 14.83 -27.32 37.24
C VAL A 50 15.54 -26.36 36.28
N LEU A 51 14.96 -26.14 35.10
CA LEU A 51 15.45 -25.13 34.15
C LEU A 51 15.47 -23.73 34.77
N ARG A 52 14.38 -23.35 35.45
CA ARG A 52 14.30 -22.08 36.18
C ARG A 52 15.39 -21.96 37.24
N ALA A 53 15.63 -23.01 38.03
CA ALA A 53 16.68 -23.02 39.05
C ALA A 53 18.09 -22.84 38.44
N LEU A 54 18.37 -23.54 37.33
CA LEU A 54 19.61 -23.39 36.58
C LEU A 54 19.82 -21.96 36.06
N LEU A 55 18.77 -21.36 35.51
CA LEU A 55 18.86 -20.01 34.94
C LEU A 55 19.04 -18.91 36.00
N LEU A 56 18.45 -19.07 37.19
CA LEU A 56 18.50 -18.05 38.26
C LEU A 56 19.70 -18.19 39.20
N GLY A 57 20.25 -19.39 39.35
CA GLY A 57 21.31 -19.66 40.33
C GLY A 57 22.11 -20.92 40.04
N GLY A 58 22.17 -21.34 38.77
CA GLY A 58 22.91 -22.52 38.36
C GLY A 58 24.41 -22.42 38.61
N PRO A 59 25.10 -23.57 38.70
CA PRO A 59 26.54 -23.61 38.90
C PRO A 59 27.29 -22.91 37.77
N ARG A 60 28.40 -22.26 38.13
CA ARG A 60 29.31 -21.58 37.20
C ARG A 60 30.69 -22.22 37.30
N GLN A 61 31.39 -22.29 36.17
CA GLN A 61 32.76 -22.80 36.09
C GLN A 61 33.65 -21.72 35.50
N ASP A 62 34.77 -21.43 36.18
CA ASP A 62 35.70 -20.40 35.75
C ASP A 62 36.32 -20.77 34.39
N GLY A 63 36.41 -19.78 33.49
CA GLY A 63 36.92 -19.95 32.12
C GLY A 63 35.89 -20.46 31.12
N GLU A 64 34.72 -20.94 31.56
CA GLU A 64 33.64 -21.42 30.70
C GLU A 64 32.46 -20.45 30.68
N THR A 65 31.67 -20.49 29.59
CA THR A 65 30.47 -19.65 29.47
C THR A 65 29.21 -20.49 29.70
N ALA A 66 28.59 -20.31 30.86
CA ALA A 66 27.35 -21.01 31.17
C ALA A 66 26.23 -20.64 30.20
N ALA A 67 25.56 -21.65 29.66
CA ALA A 67 24.46 -21.51 28.72
C ALA A 67 23.47 -22.67 28.86
N LEU A 68 22.18 -22.38 28.73
CA LEU A 68 21.16 -23.44 28.66
C LEU A 68 20.98 -23.82 27.19
N SER A 69 21.46 -25.00 26.79
CA SER A 69 21.33 -25.50 25.42
C SER A 69 20.75 -26.90 25.40
N LEU A 70 19.46 -26.99 25.08
CA LEU A 70 18.70 -28.22 25.01
C LEU A 70 18.13 -28.44 23.61
N ALA A 71 18.18 -29.68 23.15
CA ALA A 71 17.50 -30.12 21.94
C ALA A 71 16.66 -31.37 22.22
N GLY A 72 15.42 -31.42 21.70
CA GLY A 72 14.61 -32.65 21.74
C GLY A 72 14.04 -33.02 23.10
N ALA A 73 13.87 -32.06 24.02
CA ALA A 73 13.37 -32.31 25.38
C ALA A 73 11.87 -31.99 25.52
N ARG A 74 11.15 -32.77 26.32
CA ARG A 74 9.81 -32.44 26.81
C ARG A 74 9.93 -31.64 28.11
N ILE A 75 9.42 -30.43 28.11
CA ILE A 75 9.46 -29.52 29.24
C ILE A 75 8.13 -29.58 29.98
N THR A 76 8.17 -30.19 31.17
CA THR A 76 6.97 -30.41 32.00
C THR A 76 6.78 -29.31 33.03
N GLY A 77 5.54 -28.86 33.18
CA GLY A 77 5.15 -27.72 34.00
C GLY A 77 5.52 -26.37 33.38
N ARG A 78 5.14 -25.28 34.05
CA ARG A 78 5.33 -23.92 33.55
C ARG A 78 6.75 -23.39 33.77
N LEU A 79 7.40 -22.98 32.69
CA LEU A 79 8.65 -22.21 32.77
C LEU A 79 8.35 -20.75 33.08
N ASP A 80 8.47 -20.39 34.36
CA ASP A 80 8.20 -19.04 34.86
C ASP A 80 9.50 -18.26 35.12
N LEU A 81 9.79 -17.33 34.23
CA LEU A 81 10.94 -16.41 34.24
C LEU A 81 10.49 -14.96 34.41
N GLN A 82 9.29 -14.72 34.94
CA GLN A 82 8.76 -13.36 35.11
C GLN A 82 9.68 -12.52 35.99
N TYR A 83 9.97 -11.29 35.55
CA TYR A 83 10.86 -10.33 36.22
C TYR A 83 12.30 -10.84 36.48
N ALA A 84 12.68 -11.98 35.90
CA ALA A 84 14.00 -12.55 36.06
C ALA A 84 15.04 -11.81 35.20
N THR A 85 16.28 -11.74 35.69
CA THR A 85 17.44 -11.35 34.87
C THR A 85 18.28 -12.60 34.62
N ILE A 86 18.47 -12.93 33.35
CA ILE A 86 19.15 -14.15 32.90
C ILE A 86 20.28 -13.73 31.96
N ASP A 87 21.50 -13.78 32.49
CA ASP A 87 22.72 -13.36 31.78
C ASP A 87 23.21 -14.40 30.75
N HIS A 88 22.60 -15.59 30.80
CA HIS A 88 22.96 -16.76 30.01
C HIS A 88 22.04 -16.92 28.78
N PRO A 89 22.57 -17.34 27.61
CA PRO A 89 21.73 -17.67 26.46
C PRO A 89 20.79 -18.86 26.76
N VAL A 90 19.52 -18.71 26.39
CA VAL A 90 18.48 -19.75 26.54
C VAL A 90 18.16 -20.34 25.16
N ARG A 91 18.65 -21.55 24.90
CA ARG A 91 18.46 -22.29 23.64
C ARG A 91 17.70 -23.58 23.92
N LEU A 92 16.42 -23.61 23.57
CA LEU A 92 15.52 -24.77 23.71
C LEU A 92 14.99 -25.09 22.31
N ARG A 93 15.69 -25.96 21.59
CA ARG A 93 15.38 -26.31 20.19
C ARG A 93 14.64 -27.64 20.13
N HIS A 94 13.74 -27.82 19.17
CA HIS A 94 12.98 -29.07 19.03
C HIS A 94 12.32 -29.54 20.34
N CYS A 95 11.91 -28.60 21.19
CA CYS A 95 11.34 -28.91 22.50
C CYS A 95 9.81 -28.98 22.43
N HIS A 96 9.22 -29.81 23.28
CA HIS A 96 7.77 -29.85 23.50
C HIS A 96 7.47 -29.21 24.85
N PHE A 97 6.60 -28.20 24.90
CA PHE A 97 6.19 -27.56 26.14
C PHE A 97 4.77 -28.00 26.52
N ASP A 98 4.60 -28.54 27.71
CA ASP A 98 3.27 -28.90 28.23
C ASP A 98 2.46 -27.64 28.60
N GLU A 99 3.13 -26.58 29.05
CA GLU A 99 2.53 -25.29 29.43
C GLU A 99 3.26 -24.09 28.81
N ALA A 100 2.54 -22.98 28.62
CA ALA A 100 3.07 -21.80 27.96
C ALA A 100 4.20 -21.14 28.80
N PRO A 101 5.43 -20.98 28.27
CA PRO A 101 6.49 -20.25 28.95
C PRO A 101 6.11 -18.79 29.21
N ARG A 102 6.48 -18.29 30.41
CA ARG A 102 6.26 -16.91 30.86
C ARG A 102 7.58 -16.20 31.08
N CYS A 103 7.83 -15.17 30.29
CA CYS A 103 9.01 -14.30 30.36
C CYS A 103 8.59 -12.82 30.48
N HIS A 104 7.45 -12.54 31.12
CA HIS A 104 6.95 -11.18 31.28
C HIS A 104 7.95 -10.32 32.07
N ALA A 105 8.31 -9.15 31.51
CA ALA A 105 9.27 -8.22 32.08
C ALA A 105 10.64 -8.84 32.45
N ALA A 106 11.00 -9.97 31.82
CA ALA A 106 12.29 -10.61 32.02
C ALA A 106 13.39 -9.91 31.20
N ARG A 107 14.64 -9.97 31.67
CA ARG A 107 15.83 -9.59 30.91
C ARG A 107 16.58 -10.85 30.51
N LEU A 108 16.73 -11.08 29.21
CA LEU A 108 17.35 -12.27 28.66
C LEU A 108 18.51 -11.87 27.74
N ARG A 109 19.60 -12.66 27.74
CA ARG A 109 20.63 -12.51 26.72
C ARG A 109 20.12 -12.89 25.33
N GLU A 110 19.54 -14.07 25.21
CA GLU A 110 18.99 -14.63 23.97
C GLU A 110 17.89 -15.64 24.31
N LEU A 111 16.85 -15.71 23.47
CA LEU A 111 15.82 -16.73 23.56
C LEU A 111 15.64 -17.43 22.22
N ASN A 112 16.03 -18.70 22.16
CA ASN A 112 15.87 -19.53 20.98
C ASN A 112 14.94 -20.70 21.30
N LEU A 113 13.76 -20.67 20.67
CA LEU A 113 12.69 -21.66 20.73
C LEU A 113 12.46 -22.32 19.36
N SER A 114 13.47 -22.31 18.48
CA SER A 114 13.35 -22.83 17.12
C SER A 114 12.87 -24.27 17.10
N GLU A 115 12.00 -24.58 16.15
CA GLU A 115 11.45 -25.92 15.89
C GLU A 115 10.68 -26.51 17.08
N SER A 116 10.34 -25.71 18.08
CA SER A 116 9.64 -26.18 19.28
C SER A 116 8.13 -26.09 19.12
N VAL A 117 7.41 -26.91 19.87
CA VAL A 117 5.95 -26.87 20.01
C VAL A 117 5.61 -26.28 21.36
N LEU A 118 4.84 -25.19 21.36
CA LEU A 118 4.42 -24.50 22.57
C LEU A 118 2.93 -24.15 22.53
N PRO A 119 2.22 -24.20 23.66
CA PRO A 119 0.81 -23.82 23.73
C PRO A 119 0.60 -22.29 23.75
N GLY A 120 1.67 -21.51 23.60
CA GLY A 120 1.67 -20.05 23.61
C GLY A 120 2.95 -19.52 24.26
N LEU A 121 3.20 -18.22 24.15
CA LEU A 121 4.36 -17.56 24.74
C LEU A 121 3.93 -16.24 25.36
N VAL A 122 4.17 -16.06 26.67
CA VAL A 122 3.85 -14.81 27.37
C VAL A 122 5.13 -14.07 27.69
N ALA A 123 5.52 -13.15 26.82
CA ALA A 123 6.77 -12.39 26.90
C ALA A 123 6.51 -10.88 26.75
N HIS A 124 5.44 -10.37 27.37
CA HIS A 124 5.13 -8.94 27.40
C HIS A 124 6.22 -8.16 28.14
N ALA A 125 6.66 -7.03 27.58
CA ALA A 125 7.72 -6.18 28.11
C ALA A 125 9.07 -6.89 28.35
N VAL A 126 9.31 -8.04 27.73
CA VAL A 126 10.61 -8.73 27.80
C VAL A 126 11.70 -7.85 27.18
N GLN A 127 12.88 -7.86 27.77
CA GLN A 127 14.08 -7.21 27.23
C GLN A 127 15.05 -8.29 26.81
N VAL A 128 15.46 -8.29 25.55
CA VAL A 128 16.40 -9.26 24.99
C VAL A 128 17.57 -8.51 24.37
N ASP A 129 18.77 -8.70 24.90
CA ASP A 129 19.98 -8.03 24.42
C ASP A 129 20.45 -8.56 23.06
N GLY A 130 20.15 -9.83 22.78
CA GLY A 130 20.42 -10.48 21.51
C GLY A 130 19.14 -10.62 20.69
N VAL A 131 18.83 -11.87 20.33
CA VAL A 131 17.76 -12.20 19.39
C VAL A 131 16.68 -13.05 20.06
N ILE A 132 15.46 -12.98 19.52
CA ILE A 132 14.43 -13.98 19.76
C ILE A 132 14.29 -14.81 18.49
N ARG A 133 14.46 -16.13 18.61
CA ARG A 133 14.28 -17.08 17.50
C ARG A 133 13.11 -18.01 17.79
N LEU A 134 12.12 -17.96 16.90
CA LEU A 134 10.93 -18.81 16.83
C LEU A 134 10.85 -19.48 15.45
N THR A 135 12.00 -19.65 14.77
CA THR A 135 12.09 -20.27 13.44
C THR A 135 11.45 -21.66 13.46
N ARG A 136 10.44 -21.87 12.60
CA ARG A 136 9.66 -23.11 12.48
C ARG A 136 9.06 -23.60 13.79
N ALA A 137 8.86 -22.69 14.76
CA ALA A 137 8.14 -23.00 15.98
C ALA A 137 6.64 -23.11 15.68
N ARG A 138 5.95 -24.05 16.34
CA ARG A 138 4.50 -24.23 16.23
C ARG A 138 3.85 -23.83 17.55
N CYS A 139 3.08 -22.75 17.50
CA CYS A 139 2.35 -22.21 18.63
C CYS A 139 0.86 -22.52 18.46
N THR A 140 0.31 -23.36 19.33
CA THR A 140 -1.14 -23.68 19.33
C THR A 140 -1.97 -22.69 20.14
N GLY A 141 -1.34 -21.62 20.64
CA GLY A 141 -1.99 -20.53 21.33
C GLY A 141 -1.28 -19.20 21.08
N ILE A 142 -1.63 -18.19 21.87
CA ILE A 142 -1.24 -16.81 21.63
C ILE A 142 0.24 -16.56 21.97
N VAL A 143 0.93 -15.85 21.08
CA VAL A 143 2.27 -15.31 21.29
C VAL A 143 2.18 -13.82 21.62
N ARG A 144 2.48 -13.47 22.88
CA ARG A 144 2.46 -12.11 23.41
C ARG A 144 3.87 -11.56 23.60
N LEU A 145 4.26 -10.65 22.72
CA LEU A 145 5.51 -9.88 22.73
C LEU A 145 5.22 -8.36 22.80
N GLY A 146 4.04 -7.97 23.28
CA GLY A 146 3.69 -6.56 23.42
C GLY A 146 4.66 -5.82 24.35
N GLY A 147 5.14 -4.66 23.94
CA GLY A 147 6.13 -3.86 24.69
C GLY A 147 7.53 -4.48 24.77
N ALA A 148 7.78 -5.60 24.08
CA ALA A 148 9.09 -6.24 24.09
C ALA A 148 10.16 -5.32 23.49
N ARG A 149 11.36 -5.34 24.06
CA ARG A 149 12.54 -4.65 23.52
C ARG A 149 13.57 -5.70 23.13
N ILE A 150 13.82 -5.84 21.85
CA ILE A 150 14.77 -6.81 21.29
C ILE A 150 15.86 -5.96 20.64
N ALA A 151 17.08 -5.98 21.19
CA ALA A 151 18.17 -5.18 20.63
C ALA A 151 18.64 -5.75 19.28
N GLY A 152 18.57 -7.06 19.07
CA GLY A 152 18.78 -7.70 17.77
C GLY A 152 17.49 -7.91 16.97
N SER A 153 17.47 -8.98 16.18
CA SER A 153 16.36 -9.37 15.31
C SER A 153 15.37 -10.32 15.97
N LEU A 154 14.12 -10.28 15.49
CA LEU A 154 13.08 -11.27 15.78
C LEU A 154 12.92 -12.22 14.59
N TYR A 155 13.20 -13.50 14.77
CA TYR A 155 13.07 -14.52 13.73
C TYR A 155 11.81 -15.36 13.93
N LEU A 156 10.91 -15.35 12.96
CA LEU A 156 9.64 -16.09 12.88
C LEU A 156 9.54 -16.88 11.56
N GLU A 157 10.67 -17.14 10.92
CA GLU A 157 10.74 -17.85 9.64
C GLU A 157 10.05 -19.22 9.72
N GLY A 158 9.05 -19.44 8.86
CA GLY A 158 8.26 -20.67 8.83
C GLY A 158 7.51 -20.99 10.12
N ALA A 159 7.39 -20.05 11.05
CA ALA A 159 6.64 -20.26 12.29
C ALA A 159 5.15 -20.39 12.00
N GLU A 160 4.45 -21.21 12.80
CA GLU A 160 3.00 -21.37 12.74
C GLU A 160 2.40 -20.91 14.06
N VAL A 161 1.48 -19.94 14.01
CA VAL A 161 0.76 -19.43 15.18
C VAL A 161 -0.72 -19.55 14.91
N ALA A 162 -1.36 -20.54 15.52
CA ALA A 162 -2.77 -20.81 15.35
C ALA A 162 -3.44 -20.86 16.72
N ALA A 163 -4.47 -20.04 16.90
CA ALA A 163 -5.34 -20.11 18.07
C ALA A 163 -6.80 -19.93 17.58
N PRO A 164 -7.41 -20.98 17.01
CA PRO A 164 -8.69 -20.88 16.29
C PRO A 164 -9.84 -20.34 17.15
N ASP A 165 -9.82 -20.60 18.46
CA ASP A 165 -10.85 -20.15 19.41
C ASP A 165 -10.51 -18.83 20.12
N ALA A 166 -9.39 -18.19 19.75
CA ALA A 166 -8.96 -16.98 20.43
C ALA A 166 -9.73 -15.73 19.95
N ALA A 167 -10.40 -15.05 20.89
CA ALA A 167 -10.98 -13.72 20.66
C ALA A 167 -9.90 -12.61 20.56
N GLU A 168 -8.69 -12.90 21.05
CA GLU A 168 -7.55 -11.99 21.02
C GLU A 168 -6.66 -12.21 19.78
N PRO A 169 -5.86 -11.22 19.37
CA PRO A 169 -4.86 -11.41 18.33
C PRO A 169 -3.87 -12.52 18.72
N VAL A 170 -3.54 -13.39 17.77
CA VAL A 170 -2.73 -14.59 18.00
C VAL A 170 -1.24 -14.29 18.07
N LEU A 171 -0.79 -13.26 17.34
CA LEU A 171 0.58 -12.73 17.42
C LEU A 171 0.51 -11.25 17.78
N GLN A 172 0.95 -10.92 19.00
CA GLN A 172 0.91 -9.58 19.55
C GLN A 172 2.31 -9.02 19.70
N LEU A 173 2.63 -7.99 18.92
CA LEU A 173 3.90 -7.26 18.93
C LEU A 173 3.63 -5.75 19.14
N ASN A 174 2.48 -5.41 19.75
CA ASN A 174 2.09 -4.02 19.98
C ASN A 174 3.14 -3.28 20.80
N GLN A 175 3.57 -2.09 20.37
CA GLN A 175 4.59 -1.29 21.05
C GLN A 175 5.94 -2.01 21.24
N ALA A 176 6.21 -3.07 20.48
CA ALA A 176 7.51 -3.73 20.50
C ALA A 176 8.57 -2.87 19.79
N ALA A 177 9.80 -2.90 20.28
CA ALA A 177 10.95 -2.27 19.65
C ALA A 177 11.96 -3.34 19.24
N VAL A 178 12.23 -3.46 17.95
CA VAL A 178 13.22 -4.38 17.37
C VAL A 178 14.37 -3.56 16.81
N GLY A 179 15.57 -3.74 17.36
CA GLY A 179 16.76 -2.95 17.04
C GLY A 179 17.43 -3.33 15.71
N ALA A 180 17.08 -4.50 15.15
CA ALA A 180 17.48 -4.91 13.82
C ALA A 180 16.24 -5.31 13.00
N ASP A 181 16.18 -6.53 12.48
CA ASP A 181 15.15 -6.96 11.53
C ASP A 181 14.01 -7.75 12.19
N LEU A 182 12.80 -7.61 11.65
CA LEU A 182 11.71 -8.56 11.87
C LEU A 182 11.69 -9.54 10.68
N TRP A 183 12.21 -10.74 10.89
CA TRP A 183 12.40 -11.75 9.86
C TRP A 183 11.37 -12.86 9.98
N ALA A 184 10.31 -12.80 9.17
CA ALA A 184 9.16 -13.71 9.21
C ALA A 184 8.77 -14.29 7.83
N PRO A 185 9.71 -14.70 6.96
CA PRO A 185 9.33 -15.33 5.71
C PRO A 185 8.63 -16.67 5.95
N GLY A 186 7.57 -16.95 5.20
CA GLY A 186 6.77 -18.18 5.36
C GLY A 186 5.98 -18.27 6.67
N LEU A 187 5.86 -17.18 7.44
CA LEU A 187 5.05 -17.12 8.67
C LEU A 187 3.60 -17.49 8.37
N ARG A 188 3.01 -18.37 9.17
CA ARG A 188 1.60 -18.79 9.07
C ARG A 188 0.86 -18.37 10.32
N THR A 189 -0.16 -17.54 10.18
CA THR A 189 -1.02 -17.14 11.30
C THR A 189 -2.48 -17.42 11.00
N GLN A 190 -3.17 -18.08 11.93
CA GLN A 190 -4.63 -18.22 11.92
C GLN A 190 -5.21 -17.33 13.03
N GLY A 191 -5.73 -16.18 12.63
CA GLY A 191 -6.17 -15.10 13.50
C GLY A 191 -5.39 -13.79 13.27
N GLN A 192 -5.69 -12.75 14.05
CA GLN A 192 -5.10 -11.43 13.87
C GLN A 192 -3.62 -11.38 14.30
N THR A 193 -2.77 -10.80 13.46
CA THR A 193 -1.40 -10.35 13.80
C THR A 193 -1.40 -8.84 14.06
N ARG A 194 -0.95 -8.41 15.25
CA ARG A 194 -0.97 -7.01 15.67
C ARG A 194 0.44 -6.46 15.91
N LEU A 195 0.82 -5.44 15.14
CA LEU A 195 2.08 -4.69 15.18
C LEU A 195 1.87 -3.22 15.58
N SER A 196 0.71 -2.86 16.12
CA SER A 196 0.35 -1.45 16.39
C SER A 196 1.35 -0.76 17.32
N GLY A 197 1.91 0.35 16.84
CA GLY A 197 2.93 1.15 17.52
C GLY A 197 4.29 0.48 17.65
N ALA A 198 4.51 -0.66 16.98
CA ALA A 198 5.83 -1.29 16.97
C ALA A 198 6.83 -0.45 16.14
N THR A 199 8.11 -0.58 16.49
CA THR A 199 9.23 0.07 15.81
C THR A 199 10.25 -1.00 15.42
N VAL A 200 10.69 -0.96 14.17
CA VAL A 200 11.73 -1.84 13.63
C VAL A 200 12.79 -0.96 12.98
N ALA A 201 13.99 -0.95 13.56
CA ALA A 201 15.09 -0.12 13.06
C ALA A 201 15.73 -0.68 11.77
N GLY A 202 15.56 -1.96 11.51
CA GLY A 202 15.94 -2.60 10.25
C GLY A 202 14.77 -2.74 9.30
N SER A 203 14.69 -3.89 8.64
CA SER A 203 13.65 -4.25 7.68
C SER A 203 12.68 -5.29 8.26
N VAL A 204 11.49 -5.34 7.66
CA VAL A 204 10.45 -6.33 7.94
C VAL A 204 10.32 -7.23 6.73
N ASN A 205 10.50 -8.53 6.91
CA ASN A 205 10.29 -9.51 5.84
C ASN A 205 9.15 -10.46 6.20
N LEU A 206 8.04 -10.36 5.47
CA LEU A 206 6.86 -11.22 5.50
C LEU A 206 6.65 -11.92 4.14
N SER A 207 7.74 -12.13 3.39
CA SER A 207 7.66 -12.82 2.10
C SER A 207 7.13 -14.24 2.27
N GLU A 208 6.26 -14.70 1.39
CA GLU A 208 5.61 -16.02 1.45
C GLU A 208 4.76 -16.27 2.70
N ALA A 209 4.50 -15.24 3.51
CA ALA A 209 3.65 -15.35 4.69
C ALA A 209 2.19 -15.64 4.31
N ARG A 210 1.50 -16.40 5.16
CA ARG A 210 0.07 -16.71 5.05
C ARG A 210 -0.63 -16.21 6.31
N LEU A 211 -1.36 -15.11 6.18
CA LEU A 211 -2.10 -14.49 7.29
C LEU A 211 -3.59 -14.69 7.02
N ASP A 212 -4.23 -15.56 7.80
CA ASP A 212 -5.63 -15.95 7.60
C ASP A 212 -6.48 -15.49 8.80
N ASN A 213 -7.37 -14.53 8.55
CA ASN A 213 -8.40 -14.07 9.48
C ASN A 213 -9.60 -13.52 8.67
N PRO A 214 -10.37 -14.41 8.02
CA PRO A 214 -11.37 -14.01 7.03
C PRO A 214 -12.50 -13.21 7.69
N GLY A 215 -12.98 -12.16 7.02
CA GLY A 215 -14.01 -11.25 7.57
C GLY A 215 -13.51 -10.27 8.65
N HIS A 216 -12.29 -10.44 9.15
CA HIS A 216 -11.68 -9.60 10.18
C HIS A 216 -10.33 -9.02 9.70
N ALA A 217 -9.56 -8.41 10.61
CA ALA A 217 -8.22 -7.91 10.32
C ALA A 217 -7.17 -9.01 10.49
N ALA A 218 -6.47 -9.34 9.41
CA ALA A 218 -5.39 -10.32 9.42
C ALA A 218 -4.07 -9.70 9.90
N LEU A 219 -3.78 -8.47 9.45
CA LEU A 219 -2.61 -7.70 9.87
C LEU A 219 -3.04 -6.30 10.28
N GLU A 220 -2.70 -5.90 11.50
CA GLU A 220 -2.96 -4.55 12.01
C GLU A 220 -1.68 -3.92 12.56
N ALA A 221 -1.17 -2.92 11.84
CA ALA A 221 0.06 -2.20 12.12
C ALA A 221 -0.20 -0.69 12.13
N GLU A 222 -1.11 -0.25 12.99
CA GLU A 222 -1.39 1.18 13.18
C GLU A 222 -0.20 1.88 13.83
N THR A 223 0.20 3.06 13.34
CA THR A 223 1.38 3.83 13.81
C THR A 223 2.69 3.04 13.82
N PHE A 224 2.78 2.01 12.98
CA PHE A 224 3.96 1.17 12.84
C PHE A 224 5.10 1.92 12.15
N THR A 225 6.33 1.79 12.65
CA THR A 225 7.51 2.45 12.04
C THR A 225 8.56 1.42 11.64
N VAL A 226 9.02 1.53 10.39
CA VAL A 226 10.14 0.75 9.82
C VAL A 226 11.11 1.72 9.18
N ASP A 227 12.37 1.67 9.60
CA ASP A 227 13.42 2.53 9.04
C ASP A 227 14.02 1.94 7.73
N GLY A 228 13.90 0.63 7.52
CA GLY A 228 14.25 -0.05 6.28
C GLY A 228 13.04 -0.34 5.38
N ASP A 229 13.06 -1.52 4.75
CA ASP A 229 12.02 -1.99 3.83
C ASP A 229 10.99 -2.88 4.56
N MET A 230 9.76 -2.88 4.07
CA MET A 230 8.73 -3.86 4.42
C MET A 230 8.43 -4.73 3.19
N LEU A 231 9.04 -5.91 3.17
CA LEU A 231 8.92 -6.88 2.09
C LEU A 231 7.79 -7.87 2.38
N VAL A 232 6.75 -7.86 1.55
CA VAL A 232 5.57 -8.72 1.67
C VAL A 232 5.32 -9.35 0.31
N ARG A 233 6.31 -10.07 -0.22
CA ARG A 233 6.27 -10.68 -1.57
C ARG A 233 5.67 -12.06 -1.53
N TYR A 234 4.89 -12.46 -2.54
CA TYR A 234 4.26 -13.79 -2.62
C TYR A 234 3.42 -14.17 -1.39
N ALA A 235 2.98 -13.18 -0.60
CA ALA A 235 2.20 -13.43 0.59
C ALA A 235 0.73 -13.69 0.23
N GLN A 236 0.02 -14.35 1.13
CA GLN A 236 -1.43 -14.56 1.05
C GLN A 236 -2.06 -14.00 2.30
N VAL A 237 -2.84 -12.93 2.15
CA VAL A 237 -3.54 -12.28 3.26
C VAL A 237 -5.04 -12.37 3.01
N ARG A 238 -5.73 -13.15 3.86
CA ARG A 238 -7.19 -13.27 3.89
C ARG A 238 -7.70 -12.53 5.11
N GLY A 239 -8.32 -11.38 4.90
CA GLY A 239 -8.62 -10.41 5.94
C GLY A 239 -8.04 -9.04 5.59
N SER A 240 -8.41 -8.02 6.36
CA SER A 240 -7.91 -6.67 6.11
C SER A 240 -6.45 -6.51 6.55
N THR A 241 -5.68 -5.75 5.76
CA THR A 241 -4.32 -5.30 6.06
C THR A 241 -4.35 -3.82 6.41
N GLY A 242 -4.23 -3.49 7.70
CA GLY A 242 -4.24 -2.12 8.21
C GLY A 242 -2.84 -1.59 8.50
N LEU A 243 -2.46 -0.51 7.84
CA LEU A 243 -1.19 0.22 8.01
C LEU A 243 -1.44 1.69 8.38
N ARG A 244 -2.55 2.00 9.06
CA ARG A 244 -2.97 3.39 9.32
C ARG A 244 -1.88 4.16 10.07
N GLY A 245 -1.46 5.31 9.56
CA GLY A 245 -0.45 6.14 10.22
C GLY A 245 0.96 5.53 10.26
N ALA A 246 1.20 4.43 9.53
CA ALA A 246 2.51 3.79 9.49
C ALA A 246 3.53 4.64 8.72
N ARG A 247 4.78 4.59 9.16
CA ARG A 247 5.94 5.20 8.50
C ARG A 247 6.88 4.10 8.05
N ILE A 248 7.11 4.00 6.74
CA ILE A 248 8.05 3.05 6.14
C ILE A 248 9.03 3.89 5.34
N ALA A 249 10.25 4.06 5.85
CA ALA A 249 11.20 4.96 5.21
C ALA A 249 11.67 4.43 3.83
N GLY A 250 11.83 3.11 3.72
CA GLY A 250 12.15 2.44 2.46
C GLY A 250 10.92 2.03 1.65
N ARG A 251 10.94 0.80 1.14
CA ARG A 251 9.93 0.24 0.24
C ARG A 251 8.94 -0.65 0.99
N LEU A 252 7.65 -0.43 0.76
CA LEU A 252 6.59 -1.41 0.97
C LEU A 252 6.37 -2.23 -0.31
N ASP A 253 6.89 -3.45 -0.34
CA ASP A 253 6.84 -4.32 -1.52
C ASP A 253 5.79 -5.41 -1.38
N LEU A 254 4.65 -5.24 -2.06
CA LEU A 254 3.54 -6.18 -2.13
C LEU A 254 3.51 -6.92 -3.49
N SER A 255 4.66 -7.05 -4.15
CA SER A 255 4.75 -7.76 -5.43
C SER A 255 4.28 -9.21 -5.29
N TYR A 256 3.49 -9.69 -6.25
CA TYR A 256 2.96 -11.07 -6.29
C TYR A 256 2.05 -11.48 -5.12
N THR A 257 1.60 -10.52 -4.31
CA THR A 257 0.84 -10.82 -3.09
C THR A 257 -0.66 -10.84 -3.36
N ALA A 258 -1.33 -11.85 -2.78
CA ALA A 258 -2.77 -11.98 -2.82
C ALA A 258 -3.38 -11.33 -1.57
N LEU A 259 -4.15 -10.27 -1.78
CA LEU A 259 -4.89 -9.57 -0.73
C LEU A 259 -6.38 -9.79 -0.97
N SER A 260 -7.10 -10.36 0.01
CA SER A 260 -8.54 -10.58 -0.09
C SER A 260 -9.24 -10.23 1.21
N HIS A 261 -10.22 -9.33 1.11
CA HIS A 261 -11.14 -8.96 2.17
C HIS A 261 -12.46 -8.48 1.54
N PRO A 262 -13.32 -9.41 1.10
CA PRO A 262 -14.55 -9.07 0.38
C PRO A 262 -15.47 -8.19 1.23
N GLY A 263 -16.06 -7.17 0.61
CA GLY A 263 -17.00 -6.25 1.26
C GLY A 263 -16.38 -5.12 2.10
N SER A 264 -15.05 -5.04 2.20
CA SER A 264 -14.36 -3.98 2.95
C SER A 264 -12.98 -3.68 2.35
N SER A 265 -12.12 -2.93 3.04
CA SER A 265 -10.77 -2.59 2.55
C SER A 265 -9.79 -3.76 2.76
N ALA A 266 -9.24 -4.29 1.67
CA ALA A 266 -8.20 -5.31 1.73
C ALA A 266 -6.84 -4.70 2.12
N LEU A 267 -6.51 -3.51 1.59
CA LEU A 267 -5.34 -2.73 2.02
C LEU A 267 -5.76 -1.34 2.47
N ARG A 268 -5.48 -1.00 3.73
CA ARG A 268 -5.71 0.31 4.33
C ARG A 268 -4.39 0.94 4.76
N ALA A 269 -3.78 1.72 3.87
CA ALA A 269 -2.61 2.55 4.15
C ALA A 269 -3.00 4.03 4.20
N SER A 270 -3.94 4.36 5.09
CA SER A 270 -4.40 5.75 5.26
C SER A 270 -3.42 6.53 6.15
N SER A 271 -3.08 7.76 5.75
CA SER A 271 -2.22 8.67 6.53
C SER A 271 -0.80 8.12 6.75
N THR A 272 -0.32 7.29 5.83
CA THR A 272 1.02 6.73 5.87
C THR A 272 2.05 7.65 5.22
N THR A 273 3.32 7.49 5.61
CA THR A 273 4.46 8.03 4.89
C THR A 273 5.32 6.86 4.43
N ILE A 274 5.44 6.66 3.12
CA ILE A 274 6.15 5.53 2.52
C ILE A 274 7.15 6.06 1.50
N GLY A 275 8.39 5.56 1.48
CA GLY A 275 9.34 5.86 0.40
C GLY A 275 8.79 5.34 -0.94
N GLU A 276 8.70 4.02 -1.08
CA GLU A 276 8.15 3.40 -2.28
C GLU A 276 7.02 2.41 -1.96
N LEU A 277 5.89 2.47 -2.67
CA LEU A 277 4.82 1.48 -2.58
C LEU A 277 4.75 0.67 -3.86
N TRP A 278 5.00 -0.64 -3.79
CA TRP A 278 4.98 -1.53 -4.95
C TRP A 278 3.81 -2.51 -4.90
N LEU A 279 2.83 -2.32 -5.79
CA LEU A 279 1.70 -3.21 -6.05
C LEU A 279 1.77 -3.64 -7.52
N ARG A 280 2.36 -4.82 -7.77
CA ARG A 280 2.60 -5.33 -9.13
C ARG A 280 2.56 -6.84 -9.22
N LYS A 281 2.14 -7.35 -10.38
CA LYS A 281 2.21 -8.79 -10.75
C LYS A 281 1.54 -9.75 -9.74
N GLY A 282 0.65 -9.23 -8.89
CA GLY A 282 -0.18 -10.03 -7.99
C GLY A 282 -1.52 -10.37 -8.65
N PRO A 283 -2.27 -11.33 -8.09
CA PRO A 283 -3.67 -11.49 -8.45
C PRO A 283 -4.43 -10.19 -8.11
N PRO A 284 -5.51 -9.85 -8.84
CA PRO A 284 -6.32 -8.68 -8.54
C PRO A 284 -6.83 -8.73 -7.10
N MET A 285 -6.65 -7.65 -6.36
CA MET A 285 -7.07 -7.57 -4.96
C MET A 285 -8.60 -7.63 -4.84
N GLU A 286 -9.08 -8.46 -3.92
CA GLU A 286 -10.51 -8.55 -3.60
C GLU A 286 -10.83 -7.62 -2.42
N GLY A 287 -11.38 -6.44 -2.70
CA GLY A 287 -11.71 -5.43 -1.70
C GLY A 287 -11.19 -4.05 -2.07
N ALA A 288 -11.42 -3.07 -1.21
CA ALA A 288 -11.06 -1.69 -1.48
C ALA A 288 -9.58 -1.39 -1.18
N LEU A 289 -8.95 -0.53 -1.99
CA LEU A 289 -7.63 0.06 -1.74
C LEU A 289 -7.81 1.43 -1.09
N ASN A 290 -7.35 1.62 0.14
CA ASN A 290 -7.44 2.92 0.82
C ASN A 290 -6.07 3.54 1.05
N LEU A 291 -5.77 4.60 0.29
CA LEU A 291 -4.54 5.40 0.35
C LEU A 291 -4.83 6.85 0.81
N ARG A 292 -5.93 7.08 1.52
CA ARG A 292 -6.34 8.43 1.93
C ARG A 292 -5.28 9.11 2.78
N ARG A 293 -4.91 10.34 2.43
CA ARG A 293 -3.88 11.15 3.11
C ARG A 293 -2.49 10.51 3.14
N ALA A 294 -2.23 9.51 2.30
CA ALA A 294 -0.91 8.90 2.21
C ALA A 294 0.08 9.83 1.48
N GLN A 295 1.33 9.76 1.89
CA GLN A 295 2.47 10.44 1.27
C GLN A 295 3.43 9.35 0.79
N ILE A 296 3.59 9.23 -0.52
CA ILE A 296 4.37 8.15 -1.13
C ILE A 296 5.35 8.76 -2.11
N ASP A 297 6.65 8.54 -2.01
CA ASP A 297 7.57 9.14 -3.01
C ASP A 297 7.37 8.49 -4.38
N VAL A 298 7.52 7.16 -4.47
CA VAL A 298 7.28 6.39 -5.69
C VAL A 298 6.11 5.43 -5.50
N LEU A 299 5.03 5.64 -6.25
CA LEU A 299 3.88 4.75 -6.28
C LEU A 299 3.96 3.85 -7.53
N PHE A 300 4.26 2.57 -7.34
CA PHE A 300 4.11 1.56 -8.38
C PHE A 300 2.73 0.90 -8.22
N LEU A 301 1.81 1.24 -9.11
CA LEU A 301 0.43 0.74 -9.06
C LEU A 301 -0.09 0.44 -10.48
N GLU A 302 -0.34 -0.84 -10.71
CA GLU A 302 -1.00 -1.35 -11.91
C GLU A 302 -2.53 -1.22 -11.75
N PRO A 303 -3.27 -0.61 -12.71
CA PRO A 303 -4.72 -0.46 -12.62
C PRO A 303 -5.49 -1.77 -12.41
N GLU A 304 -4.93 -2.88 -12.87
CA GLU A 304 -5.49 -4.23 -12.77
C GLU A 304 -5.33 -4.83 -11.36
N SER A 305 -4.36 -4.35 -10.57
CA SER A 305 -4.11 -4.84 -9.21
C SER A 305 -5.21 -4.43 -8.22
N ALA A 306 -5.93 -3.34 -8.50
CA ALA A 306 -7.03 -2.84 -7.67
C ALA A 306 -8.31 -2.63 -8.50
N PRO A 307 -9.03 -3.72 -8.85
CA PRO A 307 -10.24 -3.65 -9.68
C PRO A 307 -11.44 -3.03 -8.94
N GLY A 308 -11.47 -3.11 -7.62
CA GLY A 308 -12.57 -2.63 -6.78
C GLY A 308 -12.55 -1.13 -6.49
N GLU A 309 -13.12 -0.75 -5.35
CA GLU A 309 -13.12 0.65 -4.87
C GLU A 309 -11.71 1.12 -4.51
N VAL A 310 -11.40 2.38 -4.84
CA VAL A 310 -10.11 3.00 -4.51
C VAL A 310 -10.34 4.35 -3.84
N LEU A 311 -9.83 4.53 -2.63
CA LEU A 311 -9.96 5.77 -1.87
C LEU A 311 -8.64 6.54 -1.91
N LEU A 312 -8.58 7.60 -2.71
CA LEU A 312 -7.36 8.37 -3.02
C LEU A 312 -7.38 9.80 -2.46
N ASN A 313 -8.36 10.13 -1.62
CA ASN A 313 -8.52 11.49 -1.10
C ASN A 313 -7.25 11.98 -0.37
N HIS A 314 -6.71 13.13 -0.80
CA HIS A 314 -5.44 13.70 -0.32
C HIS A 314 -4.21 12.79 -0.42
N LEU A 315 -4.21 11.80 -1.33
CA LEU A 315 -2.99 11.07 -1.68
C LEU A 315 -2.02 12.00 -2.41
N SER A 316 -0.76 12.00 -1.99
CA SER A 316 0.34 12.70 -2.67
C SER A 316 1.45 11.72 -3.06
N TYR A 317 1.97 11.89 -4.28
CA TYR A 317 3.12 11.13 -4.77
C TYR A 317 4.02 11.88 -5.76
N THR A 318 5.32 11.63 -5.71
CA THR A 318 6.29 12.26 -6.61
C THR A 318 6.26 11.62 -7.99
N SER A 319 6.31 10.29 -8.04
CA SER A 319 6.34 9.51 -9.27
C SER A 319 5.30 8.39 -9.27
N LEU A 320 4.74 8.10 -10.44
CA LEU A 320 3.75 7.06 -10.64
C LEU A 320 4.20 6.09 -11.74
N VAL A 321 4.44 4.84 -11.35
CA VAL A 321 5.03 3.79 -12.18
C VAL A 321 4.05 2.60 -12.28
N PRO A 322 4.02 1.82 -13.37
CA PRO A 322 4.66 2.07 -14.66
C PRO A 322 4.11 3.34 -15.34
N HIS A 323 4.83 3.88 -16.31
CA HIS A 323 4.29 4.93 -17.16
C HIS A 323 3.26 4.28 -18.10
N GLU A 324 2.01 4.73 -17.99
CA GLU A 324 0.85 4.16 -18.70
C GLU A 324 0.03 5.29 -19.30
N ALA A 325 -0.70 5.02 -20.39
CA ALA A 325 -1.60 6.00 -20.99
C ALA A 325 -2.66 6.47 -19.97
N ALA A 326 -2.91 7.78 -19.92
CA ALA A 326 -3.88 8.37 -18.99
C ALA A 326 -5.26 7.69 -19.05
N GLU A 327 -5.68 7.27 -20.24
CA GLU A 327 -6.96 6.62 -20.49
C GLU A 327 -7.13 5.30 -19.73
N ARG A 328 -6.04 4.56 -19.46
CA ARG A 328 -6.10 3.34 -18.64
C ARG A 328 -6.20 3.63 -17.16
N ARG A 329 -5.70 4.78 -16.70
CA ARG A 329 -5.69 5.17 -15.27
C ARG A 329 -6.93 5.93 -14.83
N LEU A 330 -7.52 6.73 -15.72
CA LEU A 330 -8.69 7.54 -15.40
C LEU A 330 -9.88 6.75 -14.81
N PRO A 331 -10.25 5.56 -15.32
CA PRO A 331 -11.33 4.77 -14.75
C PRO A 331 -11.11 4.42 -13.27
N MET A 332 -9.86 4.29 -12.84
CA MET A 332 -9.52 4.00 -11.46
C MET A 332 -9.87 5.17 -10.52
N LEU A 333 -9.71 6.42 -10.97
CA LEU A 333 -10.11 7.62 -10.21
C LEU A 333 -11.64 7.75 -10.10
N GLU A 334 -12.39 7.13 -11.01
CA GLU A 334 -13.85 7.16 -11.00
C GLU A 334 -14.45 6.14 -10.02
N ARG A 335 -13.67 5.16 -9.57
CA ARG A 335 -14.04 4.13 -8.59
C ARG A 335 -13.92 4.61 -7.13
N ASP A 336 -13.61 5.88 -6.91
CA ASP A 336 -13.59 6.46 -5.56
C ASP A 336 -15.02 6.66 -5.03
N ARG A 337 -15.26 6.13 -3.84
CA ARG A 337 -16.56 6.18 -3.15
C ARG A 337 -16.98 7.61 -2.81
N ASP A 338 -16.01 8.50 -2.56
CA ASP A 338 -16.29 9.91 -2.25
C ASP A 338 -16.65 10.72 -3.53
N GLY A 339 -16.69 10.08 -4.71
CA GLY A 339 -17.18 10.65 -5.95
C GLY A 339 -16.13 11.50 -6.68
N TYR A 340 -16.47 12.77 -6.97
CA TYR A 340 -15.53 13.65 -7.70
C TYR A 340 -14.53 14.29 -6.73
N ILE A 341 -13.28 13.86 -6.80
CA ILE A 341 -12.16 14.41 -6.02
C ILE A 341 -11.21 15.20 -6.93
N PRO A 342 -11.28 16.54 -6.98
CA PRO A 342 -10.44 17.35 -7.85
C PRO A 342 -8.93 17.14 -7.64
N HIS A 343 -8.52 16.89 -6.39
CA HIS A 343 -7.12 16.74 -6.00
C HIS A 343 -6.45 15.52 -6.65
N ALA A 344 -7.16 14.39 -6.78
CA ALA A 344 -6.61 13.18 -7.39
C ALA A 344 -6.24 13.40 -8.87
N TYR A 345 -7.05 14.17 -9.61
CA TYR A 345 -6.76 14.54 -10.99
C TYR A 345 -5.57 15.51 -11.11
N GLU A 346 -5.45 16.46 -10.18
CA GLU A 346 -4.29 17.38 -10.14
C GLU A 346 -2.99 16.63 -9.85
N GLN A 347 -3.02 15.70 -8.89
CA GLN A 347 -1.86 14.89 -8.55
C GLN A 347 -1.40 14.03 -9.74
N LEU A 348 -2.34 13.38 -10.44
CA LEU A 348 -2.04 12.61 -11.64
C LEU A 348 -1.50 13.50 -12.78
N THR A 349 -2.07 14.71 -12.96
CA THR A 349 -1.57 15.69 -13.92
C THR A 349 -0.12 16.09 -13.61
N ALA A 350 0.18 16.37 -12.34
CA ALA A 350 1.51 16.74 -11.91
C ALA A 350 2.54 15.62 -12.15
N ALA A 351 2.16 14.37 -11.90
CA ALA A 351 3.02 13.21 -12.17
C ALA A 351 3.34 13.05 -13.67
N TYR A 352 2.35 13.17 -14.57
CA TYR A 352 2.59 13.09 -16.02
C TYR A 352 3.48 14.23 -16.52
N ARG A 353 3.29 15.46 -16.02
CA ARG A 353 4.15 16.59 -16.37
C ARG A 353 5.61 16.38 -15.95
N ARG A 354 5.84 15.81 -14.76
CA ARG A 354 7.21 15.52 -14.29
C ARG A 354 7.96 14.55 -15.19
N VAL A 355 7.25 13.58 -15.78
CA VAL A 355 7.81 12.61 -16.73
C VAL A 355 7.94 13.20 -18.15
N GLY A 356 7.41 14.41 -18.40
CA GLY A 356 7.45 15.07 -19.71
C GLY A 356 6.28 14.72 -20.63
N ASP A 357 5.29 13.95 -20.16
CA ASP A 357 4.09 13.60 -20.95
C ASP A 357 3.00 14.68 -20.80
N ASP A 358 3.23 15.78 -21.51
CA ASP A 358 2.30 16.89 -21.60
C ASP A 358 0.97 16.51 -22.25
N HIS A 359 0.94 15.47 -23.11
CA HIS A 359 -0.28 15.02 -23.78
C HIS A 359 -1.20 14.33 -22.78
N ALA A 360 -0.69 13.35 -22.03
CA ALA A 360 -1.43 12.70 -20.96
C ALA A 360 -1.90 13.69 -19.89
N ALA A 361 -1.05 14.65 -19.50
CA ALA A 361 -1.43 15.70 -18.56
C ALA A 361 -2.65 16.52 -19.04
N ARG A 362 -2.73 16.85 -20.34
CA ARG A 362 -3.91 17.53 -20.92
C ARG A 362 -5.15 16.61 -20.93
N LEU A 363 -4.99 15.33 -21.21
CA LEU A 363 -6.10 14.36 -21.19
C LEU A 363 -6.69 14.22 -19.78
N VAL A 364 -5.85 14.17 -18.74
CA VAL A 364 -6.30 14.10 -17.34
C VAL A 364 -7.05 15.38 -16.94
N GLN A 365 -6.56 16.56 -17.32
CA GLN A 365 -7.26 17.82 -17.08
C GLN A 365 -8.59 17.93 -17.83
N LEU A 366 -8.65 17.42 -19.07
CA LEU A 366 -9.90 17.33 -19.81
C LEU A 366 -10.90 16.40 -19.11
N ALA A 367 -10.45 15.24 -18.64
CA ALA A 367 -11.28 14.31 -17.86
C ALA A 367 -11.78 14.94 -16.55
N LYS A 368 -10.92 15.69 -15.86
CA LYS A 368 -11.28 16.48 -14.68
C LYS A 368 -12.43 17.44 -14.97
N GLN A 369 -12.39 18.20 -16.08
CA GLN A 369 -13.44 19.14 -16.46
C GLN A 369 -14.74 18.43 -16.87
N ARG A 370 -14.64 17.33 -17.63
CA ARG A 370 -15.80 16.50 -17.98
C ARG A 370 -16.52 15.99 -16.74
N ARG A 371 -15.78 15.52 -15.73
CA ARG A 371 -16.36 15.06 -14.47
C ARG A 371 -16.94 16.20 -13.65
N HIS A 372 -16.25 17.34 -13.57
CA HIS A 372 -16.78 18.54 -12.92
C HIS A 372 -18.12 18.99 -13.53
N ARG A 373 -18.27 18.92 -14.86
CA ARG A 373 -19.53 19.21 -15.55
C ARG A 373 -20.71 18.40 -14.99
N HIS A 374 -20.51 17.13 -14.64
CA HIS A 374 -21.59 16.30 -14.06
C HIS A 374 -22.04 16.77 -12.67
N THR A 375 -21.23 17.58 -11.98
CA THR A 375 -21.60 18.19 -10.69
C THR A 375 -22.35 19.52 -10.85
N LEU A 376 -22.42 20.08 -12.07
CA LEU A 376 -23.06 21.36 -12.34
C LEU A 376 -24.58 21.22 -12.56
N PRO A 377 -25.35 22.31 -12.30
CA PRO A 377 -26.75 22.40 -12.70
C PRO A 377 -26.93 22.27 -14.22
N TRP A 378 -28.16 22.05 -14.67
CA TRP A 378 -28.46 21.67 -16.07
C TRP A 378 -27.92 22.68 -17.11
N TYR A 379 -27.96 23.99 -16.83
CA TYR A 379 -27.43 25.02 -17.72
C TYR A 379 -25.90 24.94 -17.83
N GLY A 380 -25.21 24.68 -16.71
CA GLY A 380 -23.77 24.48 -16.67
C GLY A 380 -23.34 23.20 -17.40
N ARG A 381 -24.18 22.15 -17.35
CA ARG A 381 -23.98 20.92 -18.14
C ARG A 381 -24.08 21.18 -19.65
N LEU A 382 -25.10 21.94 -20.08
CA LEU A 382 -25.29 22.28 -21.49
C LEU A 382 -24.14 23.16 -22.01
N TRP A 383 -23.75 24.18 -21.25
CA TRP A 383 -22.59 25.01 -21.59
C TRP A 383 -21.28 24.21 -21.65
N GLY A 384 -21.03 23.33 -20.68
CA GLY A 384 -19.86 22.45 -20.69
C GLY A 384 -19.86 21.47 -21.86
N LEU A 385 -21.03 21.00 -22.32
CA LEU A 385 -21.15 20.18 -23.52
C LEU A 385 -20.76 20.97 -24.78
N VAL A 386 -21.27 22.20 -24.92
CA VAL A 386 -20.88 23.10 -26.02
C VAL A 386 -19.36 23.30 -26.01
N GLN A 387 -18.76 23.57 -24.85
CA GLN A 387 -17.31 23.74 -24.73
C GLN A 387 -16.50 22.48 -25.06
N ASP A 388 -16.96 21.27 -24.70
CA ASP A 388 -16.27 20.00 -25.01
C ASP A 388 -16.28 19.70 -26.53
N VAL A 389 -17.41 19.96 -27.19
CA VAL A 389 -17.59 19.74 -28.63
C VAL A 389 -16.81 20.77 -29.46
N THR A 390 -16.86 22.04 -29.08
CA THR A 390 -16.24 23.13 -29.84
C THR A 390 -14.73 23.20 -29.61
N VAL A 391 -14.30 23.29 -28.34
CA VAL A 391 -12.92 23.65 -27.98
C VAL A 391 -12.24 22.59 -27.10
N GLY A 392 -12.98 21.64 -26.52
CA GLY A 392 -12.45 20.72 -25.52
C GLY A 392 -11.95 21.46 -24.26
N TYR A 393 -12.70 22.46 -23.77
CA TYR A 393 -12.33 23.29 -22.62
C TYR A 393 -11.00 24.05 -22.75
N GLY A 394 -10.57 24.37 -23.98
CA GLY A 394 -9.31 25.06 -24.25
C GLY A 394 -8.10 24.12 -24.38
N PHE A 395 -8.30 22.80 -24.24
CA PHE A 395 -7.23 21.81 -24.35
C PHE A 395 -7.08 21.21 -25.77
N ARG A 396 -8.00 21.51 -26.70
CA ARG A 396 -7.95 21.04 -28.12
C ARG A 396 -8.20 22.18 -29.12
N PRO A 397 -7.31 23.18 -29.23
CA PRO A 397 -7.53 24.37 -30.07
C PRO A 397 -7.68 24.05 -31.57
N LEU A 398 -7.09 22.96 -32.06
CA LEU A 398 -7.24 22.55 -33.47
C LEU A 398 -8.69 22.22 -33.87
N ARG A 399 -9.55 21.83 -32.92
CA ARG A 399 -10.99 21.63 -33.21
C ARG A 399 -11.69 22.95 -33.52
N ALA A 400 -11.33 24.02 -32.84
CA ALA A 400 -11.89 25.34 -33.10
C ALA A 400 -11.54 25.83 -34.51
N ALA A 401 -10.31 25.53 -34.99
CA ALA A 401 -9.93 25.80 -36.38
C ALA A 401 -10.77 24.96 -37.38
N GLY A 402 -11.01 23.68 -37.09
CA GLY A 402 -11.90 22.84 -37.89
C GLY A 402 -13.34 23.37 -37.96
N TRP A 403 -13.89 23.84 -36.84
CA TRP A 403 -15.20 24.50 -36.79
C TRP A 403 -15.23 25.80 -37.58
N LEU A 404 -14.20 26.64 -37.48
CA LEU A 404 -14.07 27.85 -38.30
C LEU A 404 -14.08 27.52 -39.80
N LEU A 405 -13.32 26.50 -40.22
CA LEU A 405 -13.29 26.05 -41.62
C LEU A 405 -14.65 25.48 -42.08
N SER A 406 -15.34 24.74 -41.20
CA SER A 406 -16.67 24.21 -41.52
C SER A 406 -17.73 25.31 -41.63
N LEU A 407 -17.70 26.30 -40.74
CA LEU A 407 -18.57 27.48 -40.83
C LEU A 407 -18.24 28.32 -42.07
N LEU A 408 -16.95 28.45 -42.41
CA LEU A 408 -16.51 29.11 -43.63
C LEU A 408 -17.07 28.40 -44.87
N ALA A 409 -16.92 27.07 -44.95
CA ALA A 409 -17.43 26.29 -46.07
C ALA A 409 -18.96 26.38 -46.17
N LEU A 410 -19.67 26.24 -45.04
CA LEU A 410 -21.13 26.32 -44.99
C LEU A 410 -21.63 27.70 -45.41
N GLY A 411 -21.07 28.77 -44.85
CA GLY A 411 -21.43 30.14 -45.22
C GLY A 411 -21.12 30.42 -46.69
N SER A 412 -19.96 29.98 -47.18
CA SER A 412 -19.58 30.12 -48.59
C SER A 412 -20.58 29.44 -49.52
N VAL A 413 -21.04 28.23 -49.19
CA VAL A 413 -22.05 27.51 -49.98
C VAL A 413 -23.40 28.23 -49.93
N VAL A 414 -23.85 28.64 -48.74
CA VAL A 414 -25.15 29.30 -48.58
C VAL A 414 -25.19 30.64 -49.34
N PHE A 415 -24.14 31.46 -49.21
CA PHE A 415 -24.07 32.75 -49.90
C PHE A 415 -23.72 32.65 -51.38
N ALA A 416 -23.12 31.53 -51.84
CA ALA A 416 -23.01 31.23 -53.27
C ALA A 416 -24.35 30.82 -53.89
N LEU A 417 -25.23 30.18 -53.12
CA LEU A 417 -26.59 29.85 -53.58
C LEU A 417 -27.54 31.05 -53.47
N HIS A 418 -27.34 31.91 -52.47
CA HIS A 418 -28.18 33.08 -52.19
C HIS A 418 -27.32 34.32 -52.04
N HIS A 419 -27.10 35.00 -53.17
CA HIS A 419 -26.25 36.20 -53.20
C HIS A 419 -26.93 37.35 -52.43
N PRO A 420 -26.28 37.91 -51.40
CA PRO A 420 -26.79 39.09 -50.72
C PRO A 420 -26.83 40.29 -51.66
N ARG A 421 -27.81 41.18 -51.49
CA ARG A 421 -27.97 42.34 -52.37
C ARG A 421 -26.97 43.43 -51.98
N PRO A 422 -26.42 44.17 -52.96
CA PRO A 422 -25.53 45.29 -52.68
C PRO A 422 -26.29 46.41 -51.96
N LEU A 423 -25.66 47.00 -50.94
CA LEU A 423 -26.22 48.09 -50.13
C LEU A 423 -26.36 49.39 -50.94
N LYS A 424 -25.47 49.62 -51.91
CA LYS A 424 -25.52 50.73 -52.86
C LYS A 424 -25.42 50.20 -54.28
N ALA A 425 -26.43 50.48 -55.10
CA ALA A 425 -26.44 50.09 -56.51
C ALA A 425 -25.41 50.91 -57.29
N GLY A 426 -24.29 50.30 -57.69
CA GLY A 426 -23.26 50.90 -58.55
C GLY A 426 -21.85 51.03 -57.94
N GLU A 427 -21.69 50.88 -56.62
CA GLU A 427 -20.39 50.99 -55.92
C GLU A 427 -19.90 49.65 -55.32
N ALA A 428 -20.68 48.56 -55.46
CA ALA A 428 -20.34 47.29 -54.85
C ALA A 428 -19.29 46.50 -55.67
N PRO A 429 -18.22 45.98 -55.04
CA PRO A 429 -17.24 45.11 -55.69
C PRO A 429 -17.88 43.80 -56.17
N PRO A 430 -17.23 43.02 -57.07
CA PRO A 430 -17.72 41.69 -57.43
C PRO A 430 -17.87 40.82 -56.18
N PHE A 431 -19.04 40.19 -56.05
CA PHE A 431 -19.37 39.39 -54.88
C PHE A 431 -18.56 38.09 -54.86
N HIS A 432 -17.81 37.87 -53.77
CA HIS A 432 -17.11 36.62 -53.53
C HIS A 432 -17.62 35.95 -52.24
N PRO A 433 -18.33 34.81 -52.32
CA PRO A 433 -18.99 34.20 -51.16
C PRO A 433 -18.01 33.75 -50.07
N VAL A 434 -16.79 33.34 -50.45
CA VAL A 434 -15.73 32.94 -49.51
C VAL A 434 -15.21 34.14 -48.73
N PHE A 435 -14.85 35.23 -49.41
CA PHE A 435 -14.33 36.44 -48.76
C PHE A 435 -15.39 37.15 -47.93
N TYR A 436 -16.64 37.16 -48.39
CA TYR A 436 -17.77 37.64 -47.60
C TYR A 436 -17.96 36.83 -46.31
N THR A 437 -17.85 35.50 -46.38
CA THR A 437 -17.96 34.65 -45.18
C THR A 437 -16.73 34.81 -44.26
N LEU A 438 -15.54 35.02 -44.81
CA LEU A 438 -14.33 35.35 -44.04
C LEU A 438 -14.49 36.67 -43.28
N ASP A 439 -15.04 37.72 -43.91
CA ASP A 439 -15.30 39.01 -43.25
C ASP A 439 -16.24 38.86 -42.06
N LEU A 440 -17.24 37.99 -42.18
CA LEU A 440 -18.15 37.71 -41.07
C LEU A 440 -17.46 36.91 -39.94
N LEU A 441 -16.57 35.96 -40.27
CA LEU A 441 -15.96 35.06 -39.27
C LEU A 441 -14.72 35.65 -38.58
N LEU A 442 -13.96 36.51 -39.25
CA LEU A 442 -12.68 37.03 -38.77
C LEU A 442 -12.84 38.48 -38.28
N PRO A 443 -12.86 38.73 -36.96
CA PRO A 443 -13.14 40.07 -36.43
C PRO A 443 -12.08 41.13 -36.72
N VAL A 444 -10.87 40.72 -37.07
CA VAL A 444 -9.70 41.62 -37.20
C VAL A 444 -9.38 41.93 -38.67
N ILE A 445 -9.81 41.08 -39.60
CA ILE A 445 -9.46 41.18 -41.03
C ILE A 445 -10.75 41.41 -41.79
N SER A 446 -10.83 42.55 -42.49
CA SER A 446 -11.91 42.84 -43.45
C SER A 446 -11.33 42.93 -44.85
N PHE A 447 -11.94 42.21 -45.77
CA PHE A 447 -11.72 42.20 -47.21
C PHE A 447 -12.73 43.12 -47.93
N GLY A 448 -13.57 43.85 -47.20
CA GLY A 448 -14.48 44.90 -47.70
C GLY A 448 -15.77 44.40 -48.34
N GLN A 449 -16.12 43.11 -48.20
CA GLN A 449 -17.35 42.53 -48.74
C GLN A 449 -18.53 42.69 -47.75
N ASP A 450 -18.29 42.60 -46.44
CA ASP A 450 -19.30 42.77 -45.39
C ASP A 450 -19.99 44.15 -45.40
N SER A 451 -19.22 45.20 -45.64
CA SER A 451 -19.71 46.58 -45.71
C SER A 451 -20.43 46.92 -47.02
N ALA A 452 -20.26 46.10 -48.06
CA ALA A 452 -20.84 46.30 -49.39
C ALA A 452 -22.15 45.55 -49.60
N PHE A 453 -22.38 44.44 -48.90
CA PHE A 453 -23.51 43.54 -49.11
C PHE A 453 -24.29 43.29 -47.81
N ALA A 454 -25.62 43.42 -47.87
CA ALA A 454 -26.49 43.14 -46.73
C ALA A 454 -27.45 41.98 -47.04
N PRO A 455 -27.35 40.85 -46.32
CA PRO A 455 -28.33 39.78 -46.42
C PRO A 455 -29.64 40.24 -45.76
N ARG A 456 -30.77 39.90 -46.39
CA ARG A 456 -32.11 40.16 -45.84
C ARG A 456 -32.76 38.85 -45.40
N ASP A 457 -33.79 38.97 -44.57
CA ASP A 457 -34.61 37.85 -44.07
C ASP A 457 -33.79 36.84 -43.24
N GLY A 458 -34.08 35.54 -43.32
CA GLY A 458 -33.42 34.50 -42.51
C GLY A 458 -31.88 34.44 -42.65
N TYR A 459 -31.33 34.97 -43.75
CA TYR A 459 -29.89 35.05 -43.99
C TYR A 459 -29.18 36.11 -43.12
N GLN A 460 -29.93 37.10 -42.63
CA GLN A 460 -29.42 38.08 -41.66
C GLN A 460 -29.14 37.42 -40.30
N VAL A 461 -30.01 36.51 -39.87
CA VAL A 461 -29.80 35.72 -38.65
C VAL A 461 -28.57 34.83 -38.80
N LEU A 462 -28.40 34.18 -39.96
CA LEU A 462 -27.20 33.38 -40.24
C LEU A 462 -25.92 34.24 -40.19
N ALA A 463 -25.92 35.44 -40.77
CA ALA A 463 -24.78 36.34 -40.71
C ALA A 463 -24.43 36.74 -39.26
N TYR A 464 -25.42 37.07 -38.43
CA TYR A 464 -25.18 37.36 -37.01
C TYR A 464 -24.64 36.16 -36.24
N VAL A 465 -25.14 34.95 -36.52
CA VAL A 465 -24.62 33.72 -35.92
C VAL A 465 -23.17 33.46 -36.33
N LEU A 466 -22.83 33.66 -37.61
CA LEU A 466 -21.45 33.53 -38.11
C LEU A 466 -20.52 34.53 -37.44
N VAL A 467 -20.94 35.80 -37.29
CA VAL A 467 -20.15 36.82 -36.57
C VAL A 467 -19.92 36.40 -35.12
N LEU A 468 -20.97 36.09 -34.37
CA LEU A 468 -20.82 35.71 -32.95
C LEU A 468 -19.97 34.44 -32.78
N ALA A 469 -20.17 33.42 -33.62
CA ALA A 469 -19.38 32.19 -33.59
C ALA A 469 -17.91 32.44 -33.97
N GLY A 470 -17.68 33.28 -34.99
CA GLY A 470 -16.36 33.71 -35.45
C GLY A 470 -15.55 34.37 -34.34
N TRP A 471 -16.15 35.33 -33.62
CA TRP A 471 -15.51 35.98 -32.48
C TRP A 471 -15.11 34.99 -31.37
N ILE A 472 -15.99 34.06 -31.00
CA ILE A 472 -15.74 33.07 -29.94
C ILE A 472 -14.65 32.06 -30.37
N LEU A 473 -14.72 31.55 -31.60
CA LEU A 473 -13.77 30.55 -32.07
C LEU A 473 -12.40 31.16 -32.42
N ALA A 474 -12.36 32.36 -33.02
CA ALA A 474 -11.12 33.03 -33.37
C ALA A 474 -10.31 33.41 -32.11
N THR A 475 -10.96 33.98 -31.09
CA THR A 475 -10.30 34.29 -29.80
C THR A 475 -9.72 33.04 -29.14
N THR A 476 -10.42 31.91 -29.24
CA THR A 476 -9.97 30.61 -28.74
C THR A 476 -8.75 30.09 -29.51
N VAL A 477 -8.75 30.16 -30.84
CA VAL A 477 -7.61 29.72 -31.68
C VAL A 477 -6.40 30.59 -31.39
N ILE A 478 -6.56 31.91 -31.32
CA ILE A 478 -5.48 32.84 -30.99
C ILE A 478 -4.90 32.51 -29.61
N ALA A 479 -5.74 32.39 -28.58
CA ALA A 479 -5.28 32.02 -27.23
C ALA A 479 -4.58 30.66 -27.20
N GLY A 480 -5.04 29.69 -27.99
CA GLY A 480 -4.40 28.39 -28.15
C GLY A 480 -3.01 28.48 -28.79
N VAL A 481 -2.88 29.22 -29.89
CA VAL A 481 -1.62 29.42 -30.62
C VAL A 481 -0.61 30.20 -29.79
N THR A 482 -1.02 31.27 -29.11
CA THR A 482 -0.13 32.05 -28.22
C THR A 482 0.39 31.18 -27.07
N ARG A 483 -0.44 30.29 -26.52
CA ARG A 483 -0.04 29.36 -25.45
C ARG A 483 0.92 28.25 -25.94
N THR A 484 0.85 27.86 -27.21
CA THR A 484 1.82 26.93 -27.80
C THR A 484 3.14 27.59 -28.17
N VAL A 485 3.12 28.84 -28.64
CA VAL A 485 4.32 29.59 -29.03
C VAL A 485 5.12 30.06 -27.82
N SER A 486 4.47 30.45 -26.72
CA SER A 486 5.14 30.84 -25.46
C SER A 486 5.79 29.69 -24.67
N ARG A 487 5.70 28.45 -25.18
CA ARG A 487 6.28 27.24 -24.57
C ARG A 487 7.44 26.65 -25.37
N GLN A 488 7.78 27.25 -26.52
CA GLN A 488 9.06 27.06 -27.21
C GLN A 488 9.99 28.20 -26.81
#